data_AF-A0A076LFX7-F1
#
_entry.id   AF-A0A076LFX7-F1
#
_cell.length_a   1.000
_cell.length_b   1.000
_cell.length_c   1.000
_cell.angle_alpha   90.00
_cell.angle_beta   90.00
_cell.angle_gamma   90.00
#
_symmetry.space_group_name_H-M   'P 1'
#
loop_
_entity.id
_entity.type
_entity.pdbx_description
1 polymer ?
#
loop_
_entity_poly.entity_id
_entity_poly.type
_entity_poly.pdbx_seq_one_letter_code
_entity_poly.pdbx_strand_id
1 'polypeptide(L)'
;MESSQNKNNKNNLDIAIKLDESIRYLLKSAKDFRKGNEDMADLIAQLSSVLDNVEKTLNIVEEKYYSMLERYKNGGEINPIILEKFVENLENLTHVLDNVEKITKNLNSEIDKHVNSMSKLDDTISKLKFVNTEISNEVISEFEKVFSIIKNNKEKLNELINKNQALENRLKELLLEIDSMIDENK
;
A
#
# COMPACT_ATOMS: atom_id res chain seq x y z
N MET A 1 -59.29 9.35 23.35
CA MET A 1 -58.58 9.67 22.08
C MET A 1 -57.23 10.37 22.33
N GLU A 2 -57.04 11.11 23.42
CA GLU A 2 -55.75 11.73 23.78
C GLU A 2 -54.61 10.75 24.12
N SER A 3 -54.91 9.52 24.55
CA SER A 3 -53.91 8.52 24.93
C SER A 3 -53.13 7.92 23.76
N SER A 4 -53.70 7.91 22.55
CA SER A 4 -53.07 7.36 21.35
C SER A 4 -52.11 8.36 20.67
N GLN A 5 -52.45 9.66 20.71
CA GLN A 5 -51.59 10.73 20.17
C GLN A 5 -50.31 10.93 21.00
N ASN A 6 -50.41 10.84 22.34
CA ASN A 6 -49.25 10.95 23.23
C ASN A 6 -48.28 9.76 23.12
N LYS A 7 -48.79 8.54 22.86
CA LYS A 7 -47.94 7.36 22.57
C LYS A 7 -47.21 7.48 21.24
N ASN A 8 -47.87 7.97 20.19
CA ASN A 8 -47.24 8.16 18.88
C ASN A 8 -46.14 9.24 18.90
N ASN A 9 -46.36 10.36 19.60
CA ASN A 9 -45.32 11.39 19.73
C ASN A 9 -44.09 10.90 20.52
N LYS A 10 -44.30 10.12 21.59
CA LYS A 10 -43.20 9.54 22.35
C LYS A 10 -42.39 8.52 21.53
N ASN A 11 -43.07 7.65 20.78
CA ASN A 11 -42.41 6.69 19.89
C ASN A 11 -41.61 7.37 18.77
N ASN A 12 -42.14 8.44 18.16
CA ASN A 12 -41.43 9.18 17.13
C ASN A 12 -40.17 9.88 17.66
N LEU A 13 -40.24 10.41 18.88
CA LEU A 13 -39.07 11.00 19.55
C LEU A 13 -37.99 9.95 19.85
N ASP A 14 -38.38 8.78 20.35
CA ASP A 14 -37.44 7.67 20.62
C ASP A 14 -36.78 7.16 19.32
N ILE A 15 -37.51 7.13 18.20
CA ILE A 15 -36.96 6.77 16.88
C ILE A 15 -35.95 7.82 16.41
N ALA A 16 -36.28 9.11 16.54
CA ALA A 16 -35.39 10.20 16.13
C ALA A 16 -34.08 10.21 16.93
N ILE A 17 -34.15 9.97 18.25
CA ILE A 17 -32.97 9.87 19.11
C ILE A 17 -32.08 8.70 18.67
N LYS A 18 -32.65 7.50 18.47
CA LYS A 18 -31.89 6.33 18.03
C LYS A 18 -31.25 6.52 16.65
N LEU A 19 -31.94 7.22 15.75
CA LEU A 19 -31.40 7.55 14.43
C LEU A 19 -30.21 8.50 14.55
N ASP A 20 -30.31 9.57 15.34
CA ASP A 20 -29.20 10.49 15.58
C ASP A 20 -27.98 9.78 16.19
N GLU A 21 -28.20 8.93 17.20
CA GLU A 21 -27.14 8.12 17.82
C GLU A 21 -26.46 7.20 16.80
N SER A 22 -27.25 6.56 15.93
CA SER A 22 -26.73 5.66 14.88
C SER A 22 -25.91 6.40 13.84
N ILE A 23 -26.33 7.60 13.44
CA ILE A 23 -25.61 8.45 12.47
C ILE A 23 -24.29 8.94 13.09
N ARG A 24 -24.30 9.33 14.38
CA ARG A 24 -23.07 9.70 15.10
C ARG A 24 -22.09 8.54 15.22
N TYR A 25 -22.60 7.34 15.50
CA TYR A 25 -21.76 6.14 15.52
C TYR A 25 -21.13 5.90 14.14
N LEU A 26 -21.93 5.97 13.08
CA LEU A 26 -21.45 5.83 11.71
C LEU A 26 -20.41 6.89 11.34
N LEU A 27 -20.58 8.14 11.77
CA LEU A 27 -19.59 9.20 11.57
C LEU A 27 -18.26 8.86 12.23
N LYS A 28 -18.30 8.36 13.47
CA LYS A 28 -17.09 7.93 14.17
C LYS A 28 -16.42 6.78 13.41
N SER A 29 -17.18 5.77 13.01
CA SER A 29 -16.65 4.65 12.22
C SER A 29 -16.07 5.10 10.89
N ALA A 30 -16.68 6.05 10.19
CA ALA A 30 -16.16 6.60 8.94
C ALA A 30 -14.82 7.32 9.14
N LYS A 31 -14.68 8.11 10.22
CA LYS A 31 -13.42 8.78 10.58
C LYS A 31 -12.32 7.80 10.97
N ASP A 32 -12.64 6.80 11.78
CA ASP A 32 -11.70 5.75 12.18
C ASP A 32 -11.24 4.94 10.96
N PHE A 33 -12.17 4.62 10.06
CA PHE A 33 -11.85 3.91 8.82
C PHE A 33 -11.02 4.77 7.86
N ARG A 34 -11.29 6.08 7.77
CA ARG A 34 -10.44 7.02 7.03
C ARG A 34 -9.02 7.01 7.59
N LYS A 35 -8.87 7.11 8.91
CA LYS A 35 -7.57 7.12 9.56
C LYS A 35 -6.78 5.84 9.27
N GLY A 36 -7.42 4.67 9.35
CA GLY A 36 -6.77 3.40 8.98
C GLY A 36 -6.31 3.35 7.51
N ASN A 37 -7.04 3.99 6.60
CA ASN A 37 -6.63 4.09 5.19
C ASN A 37 -5.52 5.14 4.96
N GLU A 38 -5.46 6.20 5.77
CA GLU A 38 -4.33 7.15 5.80
C GLU A 38 -3.06 6.43 6.30
N ASP A 39 -3.16 5.65 7.37
CA ASP A 39 -2.02 4.89 7.91
C ASP A 39 -1.50 3.86 6.89
N MET A 40 -2.41 3.26 6.12
CA MET A 40 -2.06 2.39 4.99
C MET A 40 -1.33 3.16 3.88
N ALA A 41 -1.75 4.40 3.58
CA ALA A 41 -1.09 5.26 2.60
C ALA A 41 0.35 5.59 3.04
N ASP A 42 0.56 5.84 4.34
CA ASP A 42 1.88 6.07 4.90
C ASP A 42 2.79 4.84 4.77
N LEU A 43 2.26 3.64 5.01
CA LEU A 43 3.00 2.39 4.80
C LEU A 43 3.40 2.18 3.33
N ILE A 44 2.49 2.47 2.39
CA ILE A 44 2.78 2.44 0.95
C ILE A 44 3.91 3.43 0.62
N ALA A 45 3.88 4.64 1.17
CA ALA A 45 4.94 5.63 0.95
C ALA A 45 6.30 5.16 1.50
N GLN A 46 6.31 4.50 2.67
CA GLN A 46 7.53 3.92 3.25
C GLN A 46 8.11 2.82 2.35
N LEU A 47 7.26 1.92 1.83
CA LEU A 47 7.69 0.88 0.88
C LEU A 47 8.27 1.49 -0.40
N SER A 48 7.68 2.58 -0.91
CA SER A 48 8.26 3.33 -2.04
C SER A 48 9.68 3.79 -1.74
N SER A 49 9.90 4.39 -0.57
CA SER A 49 11.23 4.86 -0.17
C SER A 49 12.23 3.71 -0.03
N VAL A 50 11.79 2.53 0.43
CA VAL A 50 12.63 1.32 0.48
C VAL A 50 13.03 0.91 -0.94
N LEU A 51 12.10 0.85 -1.89
CA LEU A 51 12.41 0.50 -3.28
C LEU A 51 13.30 1.53 -3.97
N ASP A 52 13.15 2.82 -3.68
CA ASP A 52 14.06 3.86 -4.16
C ASP A 52 15.49 3.64 -3.65
N ASN A 53 15.64 3.18 -2.41
CA ASN A 53 16.95 2.87 -1.83
C ASN A 53 17.54 1.58 -2.40
N VAL A 54 16.72 0.57 -2.68
CA VAL A 54 17.15 -0.65 -3.40
C VAL A 54 17.66 -0.26 -4.79
N GLU A 55 16.90 0.54 -5.54
CA GLU A 55 17.30 1.00 -6.87
C GLU A 55 18.62 1.77 -6.87
N LYS A 56 18.80 2.70 -5.93
CA LYS A 56 20.07 3.43 -5.77
C LYS A 56 21.23 2.50 -5.43
N THR A 57 21.03 1.55 -4.53
CA THR A 57 22.05 0.57 -4.17
C THR A 57 22.42 -0.28 -5.38
N LEU A 58 21.43 -0.74 -6.15
CA LEU A 58 21.64 -1.53 -7.36
C LEU A 58 22.41 -0.75 -8.43
N ASN A 59 22.08 0.53 -8.65
CA ASN A 59 22.84 1.41 -9.54
C ASN A 59 24.34 1.47 -9.16
N ILE A 60 24.64 1.66 -7.88
CA ILE A 60 26.01 1.73 -7.37
C ILE A 60 26.73 0.39 -7.54
N VAL A 61 26.02 -0.71 -7.27
CA VAL A 61 26.57 -2.05 -7.41
C VAL A 61 26.91 -2.34 -8.88
N GLU A 62 25.99 -2.08 -9.79
CA GLU A 62 26.22 -2.25 -11.23
C GLU A 62 27.39 -1.42 -11.75
N GLU A 63 27.45 -0.12 -11.41
CA GLU A 63 28.53 0.76 -11.84
C GLU A 63 29.91 0.19 -11.45
N LYS A 64 30.02 -0.27 -10.21
CA LYS A 64 31.26 -0.85 -9.70
C LYS A 64 31.54 -2.22 -10.33
N TYR A 65 30.52 -3.03 -10.61
CA TYR A 65 30.66 -4.31 -11.30
C TYR A 65 31.19 -4.10 -12.72
N TYR A 66 30.60 -3.21 -13.50
CA TYR A 66 31.08 -2.89 -14.85
C TYR A 66 32.49 -2.31 -14.87
N SER A 67 32.83 -1.47 -13.88
CA SER A 67 34.20 -0.98 -13.71
C SER A 67 35.21 -2.10 -13.44
N MET A 68 34.80 -3.13 -12.68
CA MET A 68 35.61 -4.32 -12.43
C MET A 68 35.76 -5.18 -13.68
N LEU A 69 34.67 -5.39 -14.42
CA LEU A 69 34.69 -6.10 -15.71
C LEU A 69 35.62 -5.44 -16.73
N GLU A 70 35.59 -4.12 -16.84
CA GLU A 70 36.45 -3.38 -17.77
C GLU A 70 37.94 -3.56 -17.42
N ARG A 71 38.30 -3.45 -16.14
CA ARG A 71 39.68 -3.71 -15.68
C ARG A 71 40.12 -5.12 -16.00
N TYR A 72 39.23 -6.09 -15.80
CA TYR A 72 39.50 -7.49 -16.10
C TYR A 72 39.75 -7.70 -17.60
N LYS A 73 38.89 -7.16 -18.47
CA LYS A 73 39.05 -7.20 -19.94
C LYS A 73 40.36 -6.58 -20.42
N ASN A 74 40.89 -5.61 -19.67
CA ASN A 74 42.17 -4.96 -19.93
C ASN A 74 43.38 -5.69 -19.31
N GLY A 75 43.22 -6.96 -18.88
CA GLY A 75 44.29 -7.79 -18.34
C GLY A 75 44.55 -7.62 -16.84
N GLY A 76 43.66 -6.93 -16.13
CA GLY A 76 43.68 -6.86 -14.66
C GLY A 76 43.14 -8.12 -14.00
N GLU A 77 43.38 -8.26 -12.70
CA GLU A 77 42.83 -9.34 -11.89
C GLU A 77 41.53 -8.93 -11.19
N ILE A 78 40.63 -9.88 -11.00
CA ILE A 78 39.43 -9.71 -10.18
C ILE A 78 39.83 -9.89 -8.73
N ASN A 79 39.46 -8.96 -7.87
CA ASN A 79 39.66 -9.12 -6.43
C ASN A 79 38.51 -9.97 -5.84
N PRO A 80 38.79 -11.19 -5.35
CA PRO A 80 37.74 -12.09 -4.84
C PRO A 80 36.97 -11.50 -3.65
N ILE A 81 37.62 -10.70 -2.80
CA ILE A 81 36.99 -10.05 -1.65
C ILE A 81 35.97 -8.99 -2.10
N ILE A 82 36.26 -8.31 -3.21
CA ILE A 82 35.33 -7.33 -3.78
C ILE A 82 34.13 -8.06 -4.39
N LEU A 83 34.37 -9.15 -5.10
CA LEU A 83 33.33 -9.98 -5.70
C LEU A 83 32.41 -10.63 -4.65
N GLU A 84 32.96 -11.16 -3.57
CA GLU A 84 32.19 -11.71 -2.44
C GLU A 84 31.27 -10.66 -1.83
N LYS A 85 31.78 -9.45 -1.59
CA LYS A 85 30.98 -8.32 -1.10
C LYS A 85 29.89 -7.89 -2.09
N PHE A 86 30.10 -8.06 -3.39
CA PHE A 86 29.05 -7.80 -4.37
C PHE A 86 27.91 -8.79 -4.21
N VAL A 87 28.22 -10.08 -4.21
CA VAL A 87 27.24 -11.15 -4.08
C VAL A 87 26.45 -10.99 -2.77
N GLU A 88 27.14 -10.74 -1.65
CA GLU A 88 26.48 -10.50 -0.36
C GLU A 88 25.50 -9.31 -0.40
N ASN A 89 25.88 -8.21 -1.07
CA ASN A 89 24.98 -7.06 -1.23
C ASN A 89 23.75 -7.42 -2.08
N LEU A 90 23.93 -8.19 -3.16
CA LEU A 90 22.85 -8.61 -4.05
C LEU A 90 21.88 -9.61 -3.37
N GLU A 91 22.40 -10.53 -2.55
CA GLU A 91 21.59 -11.43 -1.71
C GLU A 91 20.74 -10.63 -0.71
N ASN A 92 21.36 -9.65 -0.04
CA ASN A 92 20.63 -8.75 0.87
C ASN A 92 19.52 -7.98 0.15
N LEU A 93 19.78 -7.45 -1.05
CA LEU A 93 18.75 -6.79 -1.86
C LEU A 93 17.62 -7.76 -2.26
N THR A 94 17.94 -9.03 -2.56
CA THR A 94 16.94 -10.06 -2.85
C THR A 94 15.98 -10.25 -1.68
N HIS A 95 16.51 -10.36 -0.45
CA HIS A 95 15.69 -10.47 0.74
C HIS A 95 14.80 -9.25 1.00
N VAL A 96 15.30 -8.05 0.70
CA VAL A 96 14.49 -6.83 0.81
C VAL A 96 13.33 -6.86 -0.17
N LEU A 97 13.57 -7.20 -1.44
CA LEU A 97 12.54 -7.29 -2.48
C LEU A 97 11.48 -8.35 -2.14
N ASP A 98 11.90 -9.54 -1.70
CA ASP A 98 10.99 -10.60 -1.24
C ASP A 98 10.06 -10.13 -0.11
N ASN A 99 10.61 -9.34 0.83
CA ASN A 99 9.84 -8.81 1.94
C ASN A 99 8.85 -7.74 1.47
N VAL A 100 9.26 -6.86 0.54
CA VAL A 100 8.34 -5.90 -0.09
C VAL A 100 7.23 -6.62 -0.85
N GLU A 101 7.53 -7.69 -1.58
CA GLU A 101 6.54 -8.49 -2.29
C GLU A 101 5.49 -9.08 -1.33
N LYS A 102 5.92 -9.66 -0.21
CA LYS A 102 5.01 -10.20 0.82
C LYS A 102 4.13 -9.12 1.43
N ILE A 103 4.70 -7.97 1.77
CA ILE A 103 3.95 -6.87 2.38
C ILE A 103 2.93 -6.31 1.38
N THR A 104 3.33 -6.10 0.12
CA THR A 104 2.44 -5.57 -0.92
C THR A 104 1.29 -6.53 -1.23
N LYS A 105 1.52 -7.86 -1.22
CA LYS A 105 0.44 -8.87 -1.32
C LYS A 105 -0.58 -8.74 -0.19
N ASN A 106 -0.12 -8.58 1.05
CA ASN A 106 -1.00 -8.41 2.21
C ASN A 106 -1.80 -7.10 2.12
N LEU A 107 -1.15 -5.99 1.75
CA LEU A 107 -1.81 -4.71 1.57
C LEU A 107 -2.86 -4.77 0.47
N ASN A 108 -2.57 -5.47 -0.63
CA ASN A 108 -3.49 -5.60 -1.75
C ASN A 108 -4.78 -6.32 -1.32
N SER A 109 -4.65 -7.40 -0.54
CA SER A 109 -5.78 -8.12 0.05
C SER A 109 -6.59 -7.23 1.00
N GLU A 110 -5.93 -6.43 1.83
CA GLU A 110 -6.61 -5.53 2.76
C GLU A 110 -7.36 -4.40 2.04
N ILE A 111 -6.75 -3.80 1.01
CA ILE A 111 -7.41 -2.81 0.15
C ILE A 111 -8.65 -3.42 -0.52
N ASP A 112 -8.57 -4.65 -1.03
CA ASP A 112 -9.72 -5.31 -1.65
C ASP A 112 -10.86 -5.56 -0.64
N LYS A 113 -10.54 -5.87 0.63
CA LYS A 113 -11.55 -5.93 1.71
C LYS A 113 -12.16 -4.56 1.98
N HIS A 114 -11.36 -3.49 1.97
CA HIS A 114 -11.84 -2.13 2.18
C HIS A 114 -12.79 -1.70 1.06
N VAL A 115 -12.44 -1.97 -0.21
CA VAL A 115 -13.31 -1.74 -1.38
C VAL A 115 -14.65 -2.47 -1.22
N ASN A 116 -14.61 -3.75 -0.84
CA ASN A 116 -15.83 -4.54 -0.62
C ASN A 116 -16.66 -4.08 0.58
N SER A 117 -16.01 -3.48 1.59
CA SER A 117 -16.72 -2.90 2.74
C SER A 117 -17.42 -1.60 2.35
N MET A 118 -16.78 -0.79 1.52
CA MET A 118 -17.36 0.44 0.97
C MET A 118 -18.59 0.16 0.09
N SER A 119 -18.52 -0.83 -0.80
CA SER A 119 -19.66 -1.17 -1.67
C SER A 119 -20.90 -1.63 -0.90
N LYS A 120 -20.71 -2.29 0.25
CA LYS A 120 -21.81 -2.67 1.15
C LYS A 120 -22.46 -1.46 1.85
N LEU A 121 -21.78 -0.32 1.90
CA LEU A 121 -22.26 0.89 2.56
C LEU A 121 -22.97 1.85 1.60
N ASP A 122 -22.87 1.66 0.28
CA ASP A 122 -23.48 2.54 -0.75
C ASP A 122 -24.98 2.78 -0.52
N ASP A 123 -25.73 1.74 -0.17
CA ASP A 123 -27.16 1.85 0.15
C ASP A 123 -27.42 2.70 1.39
N THR A 124 -26.57 2.56 2.41
CA THR A 124 -26.66 3.33 3.66
C THR A 124 -26.36 4.81 3.39
N ILE A 125 -25.32 5.08 2.60
CA ILE A 125 -24.94 6.44 2.18
C ILE A 125 -26.04 7.08 1.34
N SER A 126 -26.65 6.32 0.44
CA SER A 126 -27.79 6.79 -0.36
C SER A 126 -28.99 7.13 0.51
N LYS A 127 -29.28 6.34 1.54
CA LYS A 127 -30.35 6.63 2.52
C LYS A 127 -30.07 7.89 3.35
N LEU A 128 -28.82 8.13 3.74
CA LEU A 128 -28.42 9.32 4.50
C LEU A 128 -28.66 10.62 3.73
N LYS A 129 -28.57 10.62 2.40
CA LYS A 129 -28.90 11.78 1.57
C LYS A 129 -30.34 12.25 1.76
N PHE A 130 -31.26 11.35 2.10
CA PHE A 130 -32.66 11.69 2.40
C PHE A 130 -32.85 12.20 3.82
N VAL A 131 -32.00 11.80 4.77
CA VAL A 131 -32.03 12.31 6.14
C VAL A 131 -31.60 13.78 6.16
N ASN A 132 -30.60 14.15 5.35
CA ASN A 132 -30.17 15.52 5.07
C ASN A 132 -29.97 16.37 6.34
N THR A 133 -29.34 15.78 7.37
CA THR A 133 -28.84 16.52 8.53
C THR A 133 -27.36 16.85 8.35
N GLU A 134 -26.85 17.83 9.10
CA GLU A 134 -25.42 18.18 9.10
C GLU A 134 -24.53 16.96 9.34
N ILE A 135 -24.86 16.13 10.34
CA ILE A 135 -24.10 14.93 10.68
C ILE A 135 -24.19 13.89 9.55
N SER A 136 -25.35 13.74 8.90
CA SER A 136 -25.48 12.84 7.73
C SER A 136 -24.61 13.29 6.56
N ASN A 137 -24.54 14.60 6.31
CA ASN A 137 -23.69 15.17 5.26
C ASN A 137 -22.20 15.03 5.60
N GLU A 138 -21.84 15.15 6.88
CA GLU A 138 -20.48 14.88 7.33
C GLU A 138 -20.10 13.40 7.12
N VAL A 139 -20.99 12.46 7.46
CA VAL A 139 -20.79 11.03 7.19
C VAL A 139 -20.52 10.81 5.70
N ILE A 140 -21.38 11.34 4.82
CA ILE A 140 -21.23 11.19 3.36
C ILE A 140 -19.86 11.73 2.91
N SER A 141 -19.47 12.92 3.37
CA SER A 141 -18.17 13.52 3.05
C SER A 141 -16.99 12.66 3.51
N GLU A 142 -17.07 12.06 4.70
CA GLU A 142 -16.03 11.16 5.20
C GLU A 142 -15.90 9.90 4.35
N PHE A 143 -17.02 9.32 3.90
CA PHE A 143 -17.01 8.18 2.98
C PHE A 143 -16.44 8.52 1.60
N GLU A 144 -16.71 9.70 1.06
CA GLU A 144 -16.10 10.18 -0.20
C GLU A 144 -14.57 10.31 -0.06
N LYS A 145 -14.08 10.85 1.06
CA LYS A 145 -12.65 10.93 1.35
C LYS A 145 -12.02 9.55 1.43
N VAL A 146 -12.64 8.63 2.17
CA VAL A 146 -12.19 7.23 2.27
C VAL A 146 -12.09 6.59 0.89
N PHE A 147 -13.12 6.74 0.04
CA PHE A 147 -13.12 6.17 -1.31
C PHE A 147 -11.94 6.68 -2.15
N SER A 148 -11.69 7.99 -2.09
CA SER A 148 -10.55 8.62 -2.77
C SER A 148 -9.20 8.05 -2.29
N ILE A 149 -9.03 7.89 -0.97
CA ILE A 149 -7.81 7.34 -0.39
C ILE A 149 -7.62 5.87 -0.80
N ILE A 150 -8.65 5.04 -0.71
CA ILE A 150 -8.59 3.62 -1.11
C ILE A 150 -8.17 3.49 -2.58
N LYS A 151 -8.78 4.30 -3.47
CA LYS A 151 -8.43 4.30 -4.89
C LYS A 151 -6.96 4.68 -5.11
N ASN A 152 -6.50 5.76 -4.47
CA ASN A 152 -5.12 6.20 -4.55
C ASN A 152 -4.14 5.15 -3.99
N ASN A 153 -4.48 4.50 -2.87
CA ASN A 153 -3.70 3.43 -2.28
C ASN A 153 -3.57 2.25 -3.25
N LYS A 154 -4.66 1.85 -3.93
CA LYS A 154 -4.63 0.78 -4.92
C LYS A 154 -3.72 1.11 -6.11
N GLU A 155 -3.83 2.33 -6.64
CA GLU A 155 -3.00 2.80 -7.75
C GLU A 155 -1.51 2.80 -7.38
N LYS A 156 -1.15 3.43 -6.26
CA LYS A 156 0.23 3.46 -5.76
C LYS A 156 0.78 2.07 -5.42
N LEU A 157 -0.05 1.20 -4.85
CA LEU A 157 0.39 -0.16 -4.53
C LEU A 157 0.71 -0.95 -5.81
N ASN A 158 -0.08 -0.79 -6.87
CA ASN A 158 0.21 -1.41 -8.16
C ASN A 158 1.52 -0.88 -8.76
N GLU A 159 1.79 0.43 -8.65
CA GLU A 159 3.07 1.01 -9.06
C GLU A 159 4.24 0.39 -8.29
N LEU A 160 4.10 0.19 -6.97
CA LEU A 160 5.13 -0.47 -6.15
C LEU A 160 5.35 -1.92 -6.54
N ILE A 161 4.29 -2.68 -6.81
CA ILE A 161 4.40 -4.08 -7.25
C ILE A 161 5.18 -4.14 -8.56
N ASN A 162 4.85 -3.28 -9.52
CA ASN A 162 5.55 -3.22 -10.81
C ASN A 162 7.02 -2.81 -10.63
N LYS A 163 7.29 -1.83 -9.77
CA LYS A 163 8.67 -1.40 -9.46
C LYS A 163 9.47 -2.52 -8.80
N ASN A 164 8.88 -3.22 -7.82
CA ASN A 164 9.52 -4.34 -7.14
C ASN A 164 9.87 -5.46 -8.13
N GLN A 165 8.94 -5.84 -9.01
CA GLN A 165 9.19 -6.84 -10.06
C GLN A 165 10.29 -6.43 -11.04
N ALA A 166 10.32 -5.16 -11.46
CA ALA A 166 11.38 -4.65 -12.31
C ALA A 166 12.75 -4.73 -11.64
N LEU A 167 12.84 -4.37 -10.36
CA LEU A 167 14.08 -4.46 -9.57
C LEU A 167 14.51 -5.91 -9.34
N GLU A 168 13.57 -6.83 -9.08
CA GLU A 168 13.86 -8.27 -8.97
C GLU A 168 14.42 -8.85 -10.27
N ASN A 169 13.84 -8.49 -11.42
CA ASN A 169 14.33 -8.98 -12.71
C ASN A 169 15.73 -8.44 -13.00
N ARG A 170 15.95 -7.13 -12.78
CA ARG A 170 17.25 -6.49 -12.94
C ARG A 170 18.31 -7.12 -12.03
N LEU A 171 17.95 -7.45 -10.79
CA LEU A 171 18.82 -8.14 -9.84
C LEU A 171 19.18 -9.55 -10.32
N LYS A 172 18.21 -10.31 -10.83
CA LYS A 172 18.44 -11.65 -11.41
C LYS A 172 19.38 -11.60 -12.62
N GLU A 173 19.16 -10.63 -13.51
CA GLU A 173 20.02 -10.43 -14.68
C GLU A 173 21.48 -10.17 -14.26
N LEU A 174 21.70 -9.26 -13.31
CA LEU A 174 23.03 -8.96 -12.81
C LEU A 174 23.71 -10.16 -12.13
N LEU A 175 22.97 -10.96 -11.36
CA LEU A 175 23.50 -12.18 -10.76
C LEU A 175 23.93 -13.20 -11.82
N LEU A 176 23.13 -13.38 -12.88
CA LEU A 176 23.47 -14.27 -14.00
C LEU A 176 24.70 -13.79 -14.78
N GLU A 177 24.86 -12.47 -14.94
CA GLU A 177 26.07 -11.89 -15.55
C GLU A 177 27.31 -12.16 -14.69
N ILE A 178 27.20 -12.01 -13.37
CA ILE A 178 28.27 -12.33 -12.42
C ILE A 178 28.64 -13.81 -12.50
N ASP A 179 27.66 -14.71 -12.47
CA ASP A 179 27.89 -16.17 -12.57
C ASP A 179 28.59 -16.54 -13.88
N SER A 180 28.12 -15.99 -15.00
CA SER A 180 28.71 -16.22 -16.32
C SER A 180 30.17 -15.77 -16.37
N MET A 181 30.46 -14.60 -15.79
CA MET A 181 31.83 -14.09 -15.68
C MET A 181 32.71 -15.00 -14.82
N ILE A 182 32.19 -15.57 -13.72
CA ILE A 182 32.96 -16.48 -12.87
C ILE A 182 33.25 -17.80 -13.59
N ASP A 183 32.27 -18.34 -14.32
CA ASP A 183 32.41 -19.62 -15.01
C ASP A 183 33.32 -19.56 -16.24
N GLU A 184 33.34 -18.45 -16.98
CA GLU A 184 34.33 -18.21 -18.05
C GLU A 184 35.78 -18.16 -17.54
N ASN A 185 35.96 -18.00 -16.23
CA ASN A 185 37.25 -17.84 -15.57
C ASN A 185 37.73 -19.09 -14.79
N LYS A 186 37.00 -20.21 -14.86
CA LYS A 186 37.41 -21.53 -14.33
C LYS A 186 38.12 -22.36 -15.40
#